data_AF-A0AAW5N0R5-F1
#
_entry.id   AF-A0AAW5N0R5-F1
#
_cell.length_a   1.000
_cell.length_b   1.000
_cell.length_c   1.000
_cell.angle_alpha   90.00
_cell.angle_beta   90.00
_cell.angle_gamma   90.00
#
_symmetry.space_group_name_H-M   'P 1'
#
loop_
_entity.id
_entity.type
_entity.pdbx_description
1 polymer ?
#
loop_
_entity_poly.entity_id
_entity_poly.type
_entity_poly.pdbx_seq_one_letter_code
_entity_poly.pdbx_strand_id
1 'polypeptide(L)'
;RMVQLDRYSVSDMINRGGTFLGSARFPEFRDENIRAVAIENLKKRGIDALVVIGGDGSYMGAMRLTEMGFPCIGLPGTIDNDIKGTDYTIGFFTALSTVVEAI
;
A
#
# COMPACT_ATOMS: atom_id res chain seq x y z
N ARG A 1 -1.71 -2.60 -15.24
CA ARG A 1 -2.51 -1.49 -15.84
C ARG A 1 -2.76 -0.46 -14.75
N MET A 2 -2.44 0.82 -14.95
CA MET A 2 -2.85 1.90 -14.05
C MET A 2 -4.11 2.55 -14.62
N VAL A 3 -5.08 2.87 -13.76
CA VAL A 3 -6.38 3.43 -14.15
C VAL A 3 -6.66 4.63 -13.26
N GLN A 4 -7.14 5.72 -13.84
CA GLN A 4 -7.55 6.91 -13.09
C GLN A 4 -8.82 6.60 -12.30
N LEU A 5 -8.82 6.93 -11.01
CA LEU A 5 -9.98 6.81 -10.13
C LEU A 5 -10.64 8.18 -9.98
N ASP A 6 -11.97 8.17 -10.00
CA ASP A 6 -12.80 9.33 -9.68
C ASP A 6 -13.59 9.09 -8.38
N ARG A 7 -14.47 10.03 -8.02
CA ARG A 7 -15.29 9.91 -6.81
C ARG A 7 -16.22 8.69 -6.79
N TYR A 8 -16.62 8.18 -7.95
CA TYR A 8 -17.53 7.05 -8.07
C TYR A 8 -16.78 5.72 -8.03
N SER A 9 -15.51 5.74 -8.39
CA SER A 9 -14.62 4.57 -8.39
C SER A 9 -14.43 3.96 -6.99
N VAL A 10 -14.74 4.72 -5.94
CA VAL A 10 -14.62 4.31 -4.52
C VAL A 10 -15.97 4.24 -3.80
N SER A 11 -17.09 4.36 -4.52
CA SER A 11 -18.44 4.25 -3.95
C SER A 11 -18.66 2.87 -3.31
N ASP A 12 -19.36 2.84 -2.17
CA ASP A 12 -19.71 1.62 -1.41
C ASP A 12 -18.53 0.75 -0.98
N MET A 13 -17.30 1.30 -0.95
CA MET A 13 -16.10 0.56 -0.56
C MET A 13 -15.80 0.60 0.94
N ILE A 14 -16.29 1.61 1.68
CA ILE A 14 -15.91 1.85 3.09
C ILE A 14 -16.19 0.67 4.02
N ASN A 15 -17.25 -0.10 3.76
CA ASN A 15 -17.67 -1.25 4.56
C ASN A 15 -17.24 -2.60 3.97
N ARG A 16 -16.41 -2.61 2.91
CA ARG A 16 -15.95 -3.83 2.26
C ARG A 16 -14.55 -4.21 2.74
N GLY A 17 -14.37 -5.46 3.14
CA GLY A 17 -13.05 -6.00 3.45
C GLY A 17 -12.17 -6.17 2.20
N GLY A 18 -10.86 -6.27 2.41
CA GLY A 18 -9.88 -6.48 1.35
C GLY A 18 -9.53 -5.20 0.57
N THR A 19 -9.00 -5.36 -0.65
CA THR A 19 -8.64 -4.26 -1.54
C THR A 19 -9.12 -4.53 -2.97
N PHE A 20 -9.87 -3.60 -3.55
CA PHE A 20 -10.34 -3.70 -4.94
C PHE A 20 -9.25 -3.41 -5.97
N LEU A 21 -8.12 -2.83 -5.55
CA LEU A 21 -6.95 -2.58 -6.40
C LEU A 21 -6.13 -3.86 -6.64
N GLY A 22 -6.37 -4.89 -5.83
CA GLY A 22 -5.55 -6.09 -5.78
C GLY A 22 -4.25 -5.89 -4.98
N SER A 23 -3.59 -7.00 -4.69
CA SER A 23 -2.27 -7.04 -4.06
C SER A 23 -1.51 -8.24 -4.60
N ALA A 24 -0.20 -8.13 -4.75
CA ALA A 24 0.66 -9.20 -5.23
C ALA A 24 2.01 -9.13 -4.53
N ARG A 25 2.66 -10.28 -4.36
CA ARG A 25 4.07 -10.33 -3.97
C ARG A 25 4.92 -10.04 -5.20
N PHE A 26 5.90 -9.15 -5.06
CA PHE A 26 6.80 -8.78 -6.16
C PHE A 26 8.26 -8.69 -5.70
N PRO A 27 8.93 -9.85 -5.45
CA PRO A 27 10.31 -9.89 -4.93
C PRO A 27 11.33 -9.15 -5.80
N GLU A 28 11.11 -9.12 -7.11
CA GLU A 28 11.94 -8.45 -8.11
C GLU A 28 12.01 -6.93 -7.91
N PHE A 29 11.08 -6.34 -7.14
CA PHE A 29 11.12 -4.92 -6.77
C PHE A 29 12.35 -4.54 -5.93
N ARG A 30 13.08 -5.52 -5.40
CA ARG A 30 14.37 -5.33 -4.74
C ARG A 30 15.47 -4.88 -5.72
N ASP A 31 15.31 -5.14 -7.01
CA ASP A 31 16.26 -4.71 -8.02
C ASP A 31 16.04 -3.25 -8.40
N GLU A 32 17.12 -2.47 -8.41
CA GLU A 32 17.06 -1.03 -8.69
C GLU A 32 16.56 -0.73 -10.10
N ASN A 33 16.96 -1.55 -11.09
CA ASN A 33 16.51 -1.42 -12.47
C ASN A 33 14.98 -1.58 -12.59
N ILE A 34 14.38 -2.45 -11.79
CA ILE A 34 12.92 -2.65 -11.77
C ILE A 34 12.22 -1.44 -11.14
N ARG A 35 12.78 -0.87 -10.08
CA ARG A 35 12.26 0.38 -9.48
C ARG A 35 12.38 1.56 -10.43
N ALA A 36 13.46 1.66 -11.20
CA ALA A 36 13.63 2.70 -12.21
C ALA A 36 12.52 2.64 -13.27
N VAL A 37 12.16 1.44 -13.74
CA VAL A 37 11.01 1.23 -14.63
C VAL A 37 9.69 1.64 -13.97
N ALA A 38 9.50 1.36 -12.68
CA ALA A 38 8.32 1.79 -11.94
C ALA A 38 8.21 3.33 -11.87
N ILE A 39 9.30 4.03 -11.54
CA ILE A 39 9.37 5.49 -11.51
C ILE A 39 9.09 6.08 -12.89
N GLU A 40 9.68 5.51 -13.96
CA GLU A 40 9.44 5.94 -15.32
C GLU A 40 7.95 5.80 -15.71
N ASN A 41 7.31 4.70 -15.31
CA ASN A 41 5.89 4.47 -15.56
C ASN A 41 4.98 5.48 -14.84
N LEU A 42 5.35 5.91 -13.63
CA LEU A 42 4.65 6.95 -12.87
C LEU A 42 4.84 8.32 -13.53
N LYS A 43 6.08 8.69 -13.87
CA LYS A 43 6.40 9.95 -14.55
C LYS A 43 5.74 10.09 -15.91
N LYS A 44 5.71 9.03 -16.72
CA LYS A 44 5.02 8.99 -18.03
C LYS A 44 3.51 9.29 -17.92
N ARG A 45 2.93 9.16 -16.73
CA ARG A 45 1.51 9.42 -16.45
C ARG A 45 1.26 10.71 -15.68
N GLY A 46 2.30 11.51 -15.43
CA GLY A 46 2.18 12.74 -14.65
C GLY A 46 1.79 12.50 -13.20
N ILE A 47 2.23 11.38 -12.61
CA ILE A 47 2.01 11.10 -11.18
C ILE A 47 3.20 11.69 -10.40
N ASP A 48 2.90 12.61 -9.49
CA ASP A 48 3.92 13.36 -8.73
C ASP A 48 4.34 12.66 -7.43
N ALA A 49 3.47 11.83 -6.87
CA ALA A 49 3.70 11.12 -5.61
C ALA A 49 2.90 9.81 -5.54
N LEU A 50 3.32 8.90 -4.66
CA LEU A 50 2.67 7.61 -4.44
C LEU A 50 2.27 7.43 -2.98
N VAL A 51 1.01 7.06 -2.75
CA VAL A 51 0.55 6.57 -1.44
C VAL A 51 0.57 5.04 -1.45
N VAL A 52 1.26 4.44 -0.48
CA VAL A 52 1.46 2.99 -0.37
C VAL A 52 0.79 2.49 0.90
N ILE A 53 -0.22 1.63 0.76
CA ILE A 53 -0.94 1.01 1.87
C ILE A 53 -0.42 -0.42 2.04
N GLY A 54 0.05 -0.77 3.24
CA GLY A 54 0.51 -2.13 3.53
C GLY A 54 1.32 -2.22 4.82
N GLY A 55 2.06 -3.31 4.98
CA GLY A 55 3.00 -3.51 6.07
C GLY A 55 4.46 -3.18 5.70
N ASP A 56 5.41 -3.68 6.50
CA ASP A 56 6.84 -3.37 6.40
C ASP A 56 7.43 -3.58 5.00
N GLY A 57 7.08 -4.68 4.33
CA GLY A 57 7.58 -4.95 2.97
C GLY A 57 7.21 -3.87 1.96
N SER A 58 5.99 -3.33 2.06
CA SER A 58 5.52 -2.23 1.22
C SER A 58 6.23 -0.92 1.56
N TYR A 59 6.48 -0.67 2.85
CA TYR A 59 7.18 0.52 3.32
C TYR A 59 8.63 0.55 2.84
N MET A 60 9.31 -0.60 2.84
CA MET A 60 10.65 -0.70 2.26
C MET A 60 10.67 -0.32 0.79
N GLY A 61 9.69 -0.79 0.00
CA GLY A 61 9.53 -0.39 -1.40
C GLY A 61 9.34 1.12 -1.56
N ALA A 62 8.45 1.72 -0.77
CA ALA A 62 8.17 3.16 -0.76
C ALA A 62 9.42 3.99 -0.39
N MET A 63 10.17 3.54 0.61
CA MET A 63 11.42 4.18 1.04
C MET A 63 12.45 4.16 -0.08
N ARG A 64 12.65 3.01 -0.75
CA ARG A 64 13.59 2.91 -1.88
C ARG A 64 13.20 3.79 -3.07
N LEU A 65 11.91 3.94 -3.35
CA LEU A 65 11.44 4.89 -4.38
C LEU A 65 11.74 6.33 -3.99
N THR A 66 11.56 6.67 -2.71
CA THR A 66 11.86 8.00 -2.17
C THR A 66 13.35 8.31 -2.24
N GLU A 67 14.22 7.36 -1.88
CA GLU A 67 15.68 7.46 -2.04
C GLU A 67 16.11 7.71 -3.50
N MET A 68 15.34 7.16 -4.45
CA MET A 68 15.52 7.39 -5.90
C MET A 68 14.86 8.68 -6.41
N GLY A 69 14.36 9.54 -5.51
CA GLY A 69 13.79 10.84 -5.82
C GLY A 69 12.32 10.84 -6.22
N PHE A 70 11.56 9.78 -5.92
CA PHE A 70 10.11 9.72 -6.15
C PHE A 70 9.33 9.77 -4.82
N PRO A 71 8.60 10.86 -4.51
CA PRO A 71 7.94 11.03 -3.22
C PRO A 71 6.92 9.93 -2.91
N CYS A 72 7.03 9.29 -1.74
CA CYS A 72 6.11 8.28 -1.28
C CYS A 72 5.62 8.53 0.16
N ILE A 73 4.38 8.14 0.46
CA ILE A 73 3.79 8.13 1.80
C ILE A 73 3.29 6.72 2.13
N GLY A 74 3.68 6.18 3.28
CA GLY A 74 3.21 4.88 3.78
C GLY A 74 1.98 5.02 4.67
N LEU A 75 1.00 4.14 4.50
CA LEU A 75 -0.16 3.98 5.40
C LEU A 75 -0.20 2.55 5.97
N PRO A 76 -0.38 2.40 7.31
CA PRO A 76 -0.17 1.13 7.98
C PRO A 76 -1.39 0.21 7.80
N GLY A 77 -1.35 -0.63 6.76
CA GLY A 77 -2.40 -1.57 6.40
C GLY A 77 -1.97 -3.02 6.62
N THR A 78 -2.12 -3.50 7.86
CA THR A 78 -1.83 -4.88 8.27
C THR A 78 -2.68 -5.26 9.48
N ILE A 79 -2.98 -6.55 9.65
CA ILE A 79 -3.66 -7.08 10.83
C ILE A 79 -2.71 -7.32 12.02
N ASP A 80 -1.40 -7.36 11.76
CA ASP A 80 -0.39 -7.84 12.72
C ASP A 80 -0.05 -6.82 13.83
N ASN A 81 -0.39 -5.54 13.61
CA ASN A 81 -0.09 -4.43 14.50
C ASN A 81 1.39 -4.29 14.89
N ASP A 82 2.29 -4.50 13.92
CA ASP A 82 3.74 -4.54 14.11
C ASP A 82 4.48 -3.36 13.44
N ILE A 83 3.75 -2.36 12.96
CA ILE A 83 4.33 -1.18 12.31
C ILE A 83 4.78 -0.14 13.34
N LYS A 84 6.07 0.20 13.30
CA LYS A 84 6.64 1.24 14.16
C LYS A 84 6.07 2.62 13.82
N GLY A 85 5.82 3.42 14.85
CA GLY A 85 5.34 4.80 14.70
C GLY A 85 3.82 4.96 14.71
N THR A 86 3.08 3.87 14.91
CA THR A 86 1.64 3.89 15.21
C THR A 86 1.35 2.90 16.35
N ASP A 87 0.37 3.22 17.20
CA ASP A 87 -0.11 2.28 18.23
C ASP A 87 -1.00 1.19 17.61
N TYR A 88 -1.65 1.52 16.48
CA TYR A 88 -2.63 0.66 15.81
C TYR A 88 -2.48 0.69 14.29
N THR A 89 -2.63 -0.46 13.65
CA THR A 89 -2.66 -0.63 12.18
C THR A 89 -4.09 -0.86 11.66
N ILE A 90 -4.34 -0.45 10.42
CA ILE A 90 -5.65 -0.64 9.76
C ILE A 90 -5.86 -2.14 9.52
N GLY A 91 -6.91 -2.68 10.14
CA GLY A 91 -7.26 -4.10 10.07
C GLY A 91 -7.07 -4.85 11.40
N PHE A 92 -6.25 -4.32 12.32
CA PHE A 92 -5.96 -4.97 13.61
C PHE A 92 -7.22 -5.24 14.44
N PHE A 93 -8.05 -4.22 14.71
CA PHE A 93 -9.26 -4.38 15.51
C PHE A 93 -10.28 -5.33 14.87
N THR A 94 -10.41 -5.33 13.55
CA THR A 94 -11.28 -6.27 12.85
C THR A 94 -10.80 -7.70 13.08
N ALA A 95 -9.51 -7.97 12.92
CA ALA A 95 -8.94 -9.29 13.17
C ALA A 95 -9.13 -9.73 14.63
N LEU A 96 -8.91 -8.82 15.59
CA LEU A 96 -9.13 -9.10 17.02
C LEU A 96 -10.58 -9.49 17.31
N SER A 97 -11.55 -8.71 16.83
CA SER A 97 -12.97 -9.03 17.01
C SER A 97 -13.33 -10.36 16.37
N THR A 98 -12.83 -10.65 15.17
CA THR A 98 -13.05 -11.95 14.51
C THR A 98 -12.52 -13.12 15.33
N VAL A 99 -11.35 -12.97 15.96
CA VAL A 99 -10.80 -14.02 16.85
C VAL A 99 -11.65 -14.18 18.11
N VAL A 100 -12.07 -13.08 18.73
CA VAL A 100 -12.93 -13.11 19.93
C VAL A 100 -14.27 -13.76 19.64
N GLU A 101 -14.89 -13.49 18.49
CA GLU A 101 -16.15 -14.14 18.08
C GLU A 101 -16.01 -15.64 17.81
N ALA A 102 -14.81 -16.10 17.46
CA ALA A 102 -14.53 -17.50 17.18
C ALA A 102 -14.20 -18.33 18.45
N ILE A 103 -13.92 -17.67 19.58
CA ILE A 103 -13.61 -18.28 20.89
C ILE A 103 -14.85 -18.32 21.76
#